data_AF-A0A2M8CC79-F1
#
_entry.id   AF-A0A2M8CC79-F1
#
_cell.length_a   1.000
_cell.length_b   1.000
_cell.length_c   1.000
_cell.angle_alpha   90.00
_cell.angle_beta   90.00
_cell.angle_gamma   90.00
#
_symmetry.space_group_name_H-M   'P 1'
#
loop_
_entity.id
_entity.type
_entity.pdbx_description
1 polymer ?
#
loop_
_entity_poly.entity_id
_entity_poly.type
_entity_poly.pdbx_seq_one_letter_code
_entity_poly.pdbx_strand_id
1 'polypeptide(L)' 'MTTSSTDLDRLEILRYYKRLIEVWYTRKDTLDRWMVRKAFRLAADAHKDMRRRSGEPYILHPISVATIAAGEIGLG' A
#
# COMPACT_ATOMS: atom_id res chain seq x y z
N MET A 1 25.43 -5.90 8.93
CA MET A 1 24.31 -6.67 8.37
C MET A 1 23.87 -5.97 7.10
N THR A 2 24.13 -6.56 5.94
CA THR A 2 23.73 -6.02 4.63
C THR A 2 22.24 -6.32 4.41
N THR A 3 21.39 -5.30 4.50
CA THR A 3 19.96 -5.41 4.21
C THR A 3 19.77 -5.81 2.74
N SER A 4 19.07 -6.91 2.48
CA SER A 4 18.83 -7.36 1.11
C SER A 4 17.85 -6.42 0.40
N SER A 5 17.92 -6.31 -0.93
CA SER A 5 17.01 -5.45 -1.72
C SER A 5 15.54 -5.76 -1.46
N THR A 6 15.19 -7.04 -1.28
CA THR A 6 13.84 -7.50 -0.96
C THR A 6 13.34 -7.03 0.41
N ASP A 7 14.24 -6.89 1.39
CA ASP A 7 13.86 -6.41 2.72
C ASP A 7 13.62 -4.90 2.72
N LEU A 8 14.40 -4.16 1.91
CA LEU A 8 14.15 -2.73 1.67
C LEU A 8 12.81 -2.51 0.97
N ASP A 9 12.51 -3.31 -0.06
CA ASP A 9 11.22 -3.27 -0.77
C ASP A 9 10.05 -3.54 0.19
N ARG A 10 10.15 -4.54 1.07
CA ARG A 10 9.11 -4.82 2.09
C ARG A 10 8.89 -3.65 3.03
N LEU A 11 9.98 -3.05 3.54
CA LEU A 11 9.89 -1.90 4.42
C LEU A 11 9.23 -0.71 3.72
N GLU A 12 9.55 -0.49 2.45
CA GLU A 12 8.94 0.57 1.65
C GLU A 12 7.44 0.34 1.43
N ILE A 13 7.03 -0.88 1.04
CA ILE A 13 5.62 -1.24 0.87
C ILE A 13 4.83 -1.00 2.17
N LEU A 14 5.39 -1.39 3.32
CA LEU A 14 4.75 -1.16 4.62
C LEU A 14 4.65 0.32 4.98
N ARG A 15 5.64 1.15 4.61
CA ARG A 15 5.57 2.61 4.80
C ARG A 15 4.44 3.22 3.96
N TYR A 16 4.30 2.82 2.70
CA TYR A 16 3.21 3.29 1.84
C TYR A 16 1.84 2.87 2.38
N TYR A 17 1.69 1.61 2.79
CA TYR A 17 0.46 1.13 3.39
C TYR A 17 0.11 1.86 4.69
N LYS A 18 1.11 2.12 5.55
CA LYS A 18 0.89 2.91 6.78
C LYS A 18 0.38 4.31 6.44
N ARG A 19 0.99 4.96 5.45
CA ARG A 19 0.59 6.30 5.01
C ARG A 19 -0.85 6.34 4.49
N LEU A 20 -1.28 5.34 3.72
CA LEU A 20 -2.69 5.20 3.29
C LEU A 20 -3.65 5.25 4.48
N ILE A 21 -3.36 4.48 5.54
CA ILE A 21 -4.22 4.44 6.73
C ILE A 21 -4.19 5.76 7.51
N GLU A 22 -3.04 6.43 7.55
CA GLU A 22 -2.87 7.72 8.22
C GLU A 22 -3.60 8.86 7.52
N VAL A 23 -3.59 8.92 6.18
CA VAL A 23 -4.25 10.00 5.42
C VAL A 23 -5.75 9.80 5.27
N TRP A 24 -6.24 8.57 5.39
CA TRP A 24 -7.65 8.26 5.25
C TRP A 24 -8.43 8.86 6.42
N TYR A 25 -9.07 10.02 6.20
CA TYR A 25 -9.70 10.80 7.27
C TYR A 25 -11.21 10.57 7.43
N THR A 26 -11.87 9.89 6.49
CA THR A 26 -13.31 9.60 6.58
C THR A 26 -13.63 8.60 7.70
N ARG A 27 -14.92 8.55 8.07
CA ARG A 27 -15.42 7.62 9.08
C ARG A 27 -15.21 6.18 8.60
N LYS A 28 -14.57 5.38 9.43
CA LYS A 28 -14.25 3.98 9.16
C LYS A 28 -14.49 3.12 10.38
N ASP A 29 -15.25 2.05 10.20
CA ASP A 29 -15.49 1.06 11.23
C ASP A 29 -14.44 -0.06 11.18
N THR A 30 -14.67 -1.12 11.97
CA THR A 30 -13.76 -2.26 12.03
C THR A 30 -13.80 -3.10 10.75
N LEU A 31 -14.95 -3.18 10.09
CA LEU A 31 -15.12 -3.89 8.82
C LEU A 31 -14.37 -3.16 7.70
N ASP A 32 -14.45 -1.84 7.64
CA ASP A 32 -13.76 -1.02 6.63
C ASP A 32 -12.23 -1.21 6.71
N ARG A 33 -11.67 -1.14 7.92
CA ARG A 33 -10.24 -1.42 8.15
C ARG A 33 -9.86 -2.85 7.76
N TRP A 34 -10.74 -3.81 8.01
CA TRP A 34 -10.52 -5.20 7.61
C TRP A 34 -10.54 -5.36 6.09
N MET A 35 -11.47 -4.69 5.39
CA MET A 35 -11.57 -4.71 3.93
C MET A 35 -10.31 -4.12 3.28
N VAL A 36 -9.83 -2.96 3.76
CA VAL A 36 -8.59 -2.36 3.25
C VAL A 36 -7.38 -3.27 3.47
N ARG A 37 -7.28 -3.92 4.64
CA ARG A 37 -6.21 -4.89 4.92
C ARG A 37 -6.31 -6.11 3.99
N LYS A 38 -7.51 -6.61 3.71
CA LYS A 38 -7.73 -7.73 2.78
C LYS A 38 -7.34 -7.33 1.35
N ALA A 39 -7.76 -6.15 0.90
CA ALA A 39 -7.41 -5.62 -0.42
C ALA A 39 -5.89 -5.42 -0.57
N PHE A 40 -5.22 -4.89 0.45
CA PHE A 40 -3.77 -4.75 0.46
C PHE A 40 -3.07 -6.11 0.32
N ARG A 41 -3.49 -7.13 1.07
CA ARG A 41 -2.91 -8.49 0.95
C ARG A 41 -3.11 -9.09 -0.44
N LEU A 42 -4.29 -8.91 -1.02
CA LEU A 42 -4.59 -9.37 -2.37
C LEU A 42 -3.68 -8.69 -3.40
N ALA A 43 -3.56 -7.36 -3.34
CA ALA A 43 -2.67 -6.61 -4.22
C ALA A 43 -1.19 -7.00 -4.03
N ALA A 44 -0.78 -7.29 -2.79
CA ALA A 44 0.59 -7.71 -2.49
C ALA A 44 0.93 -9.08 -3.08
N ASP A 45 0.03 -10.04 -3.02
CA ASP A 45 0.26 -11.34 -3.65
C ASP A 45 0.22 -11.24 -5.19
N ALA A 46 -0.73 -10.47 -5.74
CA ALA A 46 -0.86 -10.28 -7.18
C ALA A 46 0.35 -9.60 -7.83
N HIS A 47 1.05 -8.74 -7.07
CA HIS A 47 2.18 -7.94 -7.58
C HIS A 47 3.54 -8.35 -7.01
N LYS A 48 3.66 -9.49 -6.31
CA LYS A 48 4.88 -9.88 -5.57
C LYS A 48 6.15 -10.00 -6.43
N ASP A 49 6.01 -10.41 -7.68
CA ASP A 49 7.12 -10.61 -8.62
C ASP A 49 7.18 -9.50 -9.70
N MET A 50 6.34 -8.47 -9.57
CA MET A 50 6.21 -7.40 -10.55
C MET A 50 7.03 -6.17 -10.14
N ARG A 51 7.77 -5.61 -11.11
CA ARG A 51 8.51 -4.35 -10.95
C ARG A 51 8.11 -3.34 -12.03
N ARG A 52 8.22 -2.05 -11.72
CA ARG A 52 8.07 -0.96 -12.70
C ARG A 52 9.34 -0.82 -13.53
N ARG A 53 9.28 -0.02 -14.61
CA ARG A 53 10.45 0.31 -15.44
C ARG A 53 11.57 0.99 -14.62
N SER A 54 11.22 1.72 -13.56
CA SER A 54 12.15 2.34 -12.60
C SER A 54 12.88 1.34 -11.70
N GLY A 55 12.44 0.07 -11.64
CA GLY A 55 12.98 -0.96 -10.76
C GLY A 55 12.25 -1.13 -9.41
N GLU A 56 11.34 -0.21 -9.06
CA GLU A 56 10.58 -0.28 -7.80
C GLU A 56 9.47 -1.36 -7.85
N PRO A 57 9.05 -1.91 -6.69
CA PRO A 57 7.94 -2.85 -6.62
C PRO A 57 6.65 -2.26 -7.21
N TYR A 58 5.99 -3.01 -8.09
CA TYR A 58 4.83 -2.50 -8.82
C TYR A 58 3.66 -2.11 -7.90
N ILE A 59 3.49 -2.84 -6.79
CA ILE A 59 2.45 -2.62 -5.78
C ILE A 59 2.44 -1.19 -5.19
N LEU A 60 3.57 -0.48 -5.20
CA LEU A 60 3.65 0.89 -4.69
C LEU A 60 2.72 1.83 -5.45
N HIS A 61 2.51 1.58 -6.75
CA HIS A 61 1.64 2.40 -7.58
C HIS A 61 0.15 2.29 -7.16
N PRO A 62 -0.47 1.09 -7.09
CA PRO A 62 -1.81 0.94 -6.55
C PRO A 62 -2.01 1.54 -5.14
N ILE A 63 -1.03 1.39 -4.24
CA ILE A 63 -1.12 1.97 -2.89
C ILE A 63 -1.12 3.50 -2.94
N SER A 64 -0.30 4.08 -3.81
CA SER A 64 -0.26 5.54 -4.01
C SER A 64 -1.59 6.08 -4.53
N VAL A 65 -2.21 5.38 -5.49
CA VAL A 65 -3.53 5.74 -6.01
C VAL A 65 -4.58 5.70 -4.90
N ALA A 66 -4.60 4.63 -4.10
CA ALA A 66 -5.51 4.53 -2.96
C ALA A 66 -5.27 5.63 -1.92
N THR A 67 -4.01 6.02 -1.69
CA THR A 67 -3.61 7.07 -0.74
C THR A 67 -4.19 8.42 -1.15
N ILE A 68 -4.08 8.77 -2.45
CA ILE A 68 -4.65 10.00 -3.00
C ILE A 68 -6.18 9.96 -2.91
N ALA A 69 -6.81 8.84 -3.30
CA ALA A 69 -8.27 8.71 -3.24
C ALA A 69 -8.81 8.89 -1.80
N ALA A 70 -8.16 8.26 -0.82
CA ALA A 70 -8.59 8.35 0.58
C ALA A 70 -8.23 9.68 1.26
N GLY A 71 -7.10 10.28 0.90
CA GLY A 71 -6.56 11.48 1.55
C GLY A 71 -6.97 12.81 0.92
N GLU A 72 -7.08 12.87 -0.41
CA GLU A 72 -7.35 14.12 -1.13
C GLU A 72 -8.81 14.21 -1.60
N ILE A 73 -9.37 13.08 -2.05
CA ILE A 73 -10.74 13.04 -2.58
C ILE A 73 -11.76 12.69 -1.48
N GLY A 74 -11.33 11.98 -0.43
CA GLY A 74 -12.22 11.51 0.64
C GLY A 74 -13.07 10.31 0.23
N LEU A 75 -12.57 9.49 -0.70
CA LEU A 75 -13.21 8.23 -1.07
C LEU A 75 -12.75 7.11 -0.14
N GLY A 76 -13.72 6.39 0.44
CA GLY A 76 -13.46 5.27 1.34
C GLY A 76 -14.39 5.25 2.54
#